data_AF-A0A934CV28-F1
#
_entry.id   AF-A0A934CV28-F1
#
_cell.length_a   1.000
_cell.length_b   1.000
_cell.length_c   1.000
_cell.angle_alpha   90.00
_cell.angle_beta   90.00
_cell.angle_gamma   90.00
#
_symmetry.space_group_name_H-M   'P 1'
#
loop_
_entity.id
_entity.type
_entity.pdbx_description
1 polymer ?
#
loop_
_entity_poly.entity_id
_entity_poly.type
_entity_poly.pdbx_seq_one_letter_code
_entity_poly.pdbx_strand_id
1 'polypeptide(L)' 'MMSSLKDQIKEIEKEEIIRALKECDWVMARAARKLGITERMIGYKIKKYGIDVKAEVGAYHDTPIIKTTAGFSLRNK' A
#
# COMPACT_ATOMS: atom_id res chain seq x y z
N MET A 1 26.97 9.96 3.40
CA MET A 1 26.34 11.14 2.76
C MET A 1 25.09 11.47 3.56
N MET A 2 24.89 12.73 3.96
CA MET A 2 23.69 13.12 4.71
C MET A 2 22.48 13.14 3.77
N SER A 3 21.52 12.24 4.01
CA SER A 3 20.19 12.28 3.40
C SER A 3 19.46 13.55 3.83
N SER A 4 18.78 14.23 2.92
CA SER A 4 17.93 15.38 3.27
C SER A 4 16.85 14.95 4.26
N LEU A 5 16.39 15.83 5.13
CA LEU A 5 15.23 15.57 6.01
C LEU A 5 14.02 15.06 5.21
N LYS A 6 13.84 15.56 3.98
CA LYS A 6 12.80 15.09 3.07
C LYS A 6 12.95 13.62 2.70
N ASP A 7 14.16 13.12 2.58
CA ASP A 7 14.42 11.73 2.20
C ASP A 7 14.27 10.80 3.40
N GLN A 8 14.74 11.22 4.58
CA GLN A 8 14.53 10.49 5.83
C GLN A 8 13.03 10.31 6.13
N ILE A 9 12.22 11.36 5.96
CA ILE A 9 10.77 11.28 6.15
C ILE A 9 10.15 10.30 5.15
N LYS A 10 10.61 10.27 3.88
CA LYS A 10 10.10 9.32 2.89
C LYS A 10 10.43 7.88 3.27
N GLU A 11 11.64 7.61 3.75
CA GLU A 11 12.06 6.28 4.18
C GLU A 11 11.23 5.79 5.35
N ILE A 12 11.13 6.60 6.42
CA ILE A 12 10.29 6.27 7.59
C ILE A 12 8.84 6.04 7.17
N GLU A 13 8.28 6.93 6.34
CA GLU A 13 6.90 6.79 5.88
C GLU A 13 6.69 5.51 5.05
N LYS A 14 7.65 5.17 4.18
CA LYS A 14 7.61 3.94 3.37
C LYS A 14 7.65 2.70 4.27
N GLU A 15 8.54 2.69 5.26
CA GLU A 15 8.69 1.58 6.21
C GLU A 15 7.42 1.35 7.04
N GLU A 16 6.82 2.42 7.56
CA GLU A 16 5.58 2.33 8.34
C GLU A 16 4.40 1.81 7.49
N ILE A 17 4.32 2.20 6.22
CA ILE A 17 3.30 1.67 5.30
C ILE A 17 3.50 0.17 5.09
N ILE A 18 4.74 -0.27 4.84
CA ILE A 18 5.04 -1.69 4.64
C ILE A 18 4.73 -2.48 5.91
N ARG A 19 5.09 -1.97 7.09
CA ARG A 19 4.79 -2.62 8.38
C ARG A 19 3.28 -2.76 8.57
N ALA A 20 2.52 -1.68 8.39
CA ALA A 20 1.07 -1.72 8.53
C ALA A 20 0.40 -2.66 7.53
N LEU A 21 0.91 -2.74 6.30
CA LEU A 21 0.43 -3.71 5.30
C LEU A 21 0.72 -5.14 5.75
N LYS A 22 1.95 -5.46 6.21
CA LYS A 22 2.32 -6.79 6.70
C LYS A 22 1.46 -7.24 7.88
N GLU A 23 1.23 -6.36 8.86
CA GLU A 23 0.39 -6.64 10.03
C GLU A 23 -1.10 -6.77 9.70
N CYS A 24 -1.53 -6.26 8.55
CA CYS A 24 -2.93 -6.27 8.11
C CYS A 24 -3.19 -7.28 6.98
N ASP A 25 -2.33 -8.29 6.81
CA ASP A 25 -2.44 -9.30 5.74
C ASP A 25 -2.51 -8.67 4.34
N TRP A 26 -1.80 -7.55 4.16
CA TRP A 26 -1.76 -6.74 2.94
C TRP A 26 -3.10 -6.14 2.52
N VAL A 27 -4.09 -6.08 3.43
CA VAL A 27 -5.37 -5.42 3.19
C VAL A 27 -5.22 -3.90 3.37
N MET A 28 -5.21 -3.16 2.25
CA MET A 28 -5.01 -1.69 2.23
C MET A 28 -5.98 -0.95 3.16
N ALA A 29 -7.26 -1.31 3.16
CA ALA A 29 -8.27 -0.68 4.02
C ALA A 29 -7.96 -0.85 5.52
N ARG A 30 -7.45 -2.01 5.94
CA ARG A 30 -7.05 -2.27 7.33
C ARG A 30 -5.78 -1.51 7.69
N ALA A 31 -4.78 -1.52 6.81
CA ALA A 31 -3.53 -0.77 6.99
C ALA A 31 -3.78 0.74 7.06
N ALA A 32 -4.64 1.29 6.19
CA ALA A 32 -5.01 2.70 6.20
C ALA A 32 -5.68 3.11 7.52
N ARG A 33 -6.64 2.31 8.01
CA ARG A 33 -7.27 2.52 9.32
C ARG A 33 -6.25 2.49 10.45
N LYS A 34 -5.29 1.55 10.41
CA LYS A 34 -4.23 1.43 11.41
C LYS A 34 -3.31 2.66 11.42
N LEU A 35 -2.98 3.19 10.24
CA LEU A 35 -2.16 4.38 10.07
C LEU A 35 -2.93 5.70 10.28
N GLY A 36 -4.24 5.65 10.53
CA GLY A 36 -5.07 6.84 10.69
C GLY A 36 -5.24 7.67 9.41
N ILE A 37 -5.12 7.05 8.23
CA ILE A 37 -5.27 7.71 6.93
C ILE A 37 -6.37 7.07 6.10
N THR A 38 -6.73 7.71 4.99
CA THR A 38 -7.71 7.15 4.05
C THR A 38 -7.07 6.08 3.16
N GLU A 39 -7.87 5.13 2.69
CA GLU A 39 -7.44 4.09 1.74
C GLU A 39 -6.90 4.69 0.44
N ARG A 40 -7.45 5.83 0.00
CA ARG A 40 -6.94 6.58 -1.14
C ARG A 40 -5.52 7.09 -0.90
N MET A 41 -5.24 7.61 0.31
CA MET A 41 -3.93 8.15 0.66
C MET A 41 -2.86 7.07 0.72
N ILE A 42 -3.15 5.91 1.32
CA ILE A 42 -2.21 4.79 1.33
C ILE A 42 -1.95 4.29 -0.09
N GLY A 43 -2.99 4.19 -0.93
CA GLY A 43 -2.85 3.80 -2.34
C GLY A 43 -1.95 4.74 -3.14
N TYR A 44 -2.05 6.06 -2.93
CA TYR A 44 -1.13 7.03 -3.53
C TYR A 44 0.31 6.85 -3.05
N LYS A 45 0.52 6.65 -1.74
CA LYS A 45 1.86 6.46 -1.17
C LYS A 45 2.51 5.16 -1.65
N ILE A 46 1.75 4.07 -1.77
CA ILE A 46 2.21 2.79 -2.34
C ILE A 46 2.73 3.00 -3.77
N LYS A 47 1.95 3.69 -4.62
CA LYS A 47 2.37 4.02 -5.99
C LYS A 47 3.60 4.94 -6.00
N LYS A 48 3.62 5.96 -5.15
CA LYS A 48 4.71 6.94 -5.05
C LYS A 48 6.04 6.30 -4.62
N TYR A 49 5.98 5.35 -3.70
CA TYR A 49 7.17 4.69 -3.14
C TYR A 49 7.55 3.38 -3.83
N GLY A 50 6.79 2.98 -4.87
CA GLY A 50 7.05 1.77 -5.63
C GLY A 50 6.97 0.50 -4.78
N ILE A 51 6.03 0.44 -3.83
CA ILE A 51 5.86 -0.74 -2.97
C ILE A 51 5.17 -1.83 -3.80
N ASP A 52 5.93 -2.86 -4.18
CA ASP A 52 5.38 -3.99 -4.94
C ASP A 52 4.76 -5.02 -3.98
N VAL A 53 3.43 -4.91 -3.85
CA VAL A 53 2.63 -5.81 -3.02
C VAL A 53 2.57 -7.24 -3.60
N LYS A 54 2.88 -7.45 -4.89
CA LYS A 54 2.85 -8.80 -5.48
C LYS A 54 4.12 -9.58 -5.17
N ALA A 55 5.27 -8.91 -5.22
CA ALA A 55 6.56 -9.54 -4.96
C ALA A 55 6.70 -10.03 -3.50
N GLU A 56 6.13 -9.30 -2.55
CA GLU A 56 6.21 -9.63 -1.12
C GLU A 56 5.19 -10.71 -0.70
N VAL A 57 4.11 -10.90 -1.46
CA VAL A 57 2.99 -11.77 -1.09
C VAL A 57 2.80 -12.86 -2.13
N GLY A 58 3.79 -13.75 -2.24
CA GLY A 58 3.80 -14.88 -3.19
C GLY A 58 2.65 -15.89 -3.06
N ALA A 59 1.61 -15.62 -2.27
CA ALA A 59 0.46 -16.50 -2.03
C ALA A 59 -0.94 -15.82 -2.07
N TYR A 60 -1.05 -14.48 -2.19
CA TYR A 60 -2.35 -13.76 -2.14
C TYR A 60 -2.84 -13.25 -3.51
N HIS A 61 -2.51 -13.96 -4.60
CA HIS A 61 -2.91 -13.53 -5.95
C HIS A 61 -4.43 -13.47 -6.18
N ASP A 62 -5.23 -14.17 -5.37
CA ASP A 62 -6.70 -14.21 -5.49
C ASP A 62 -7.44 -13.29 -4.52
N THR A 63 -6.73 -12.65 -3.58
CA THR A 63 -7.37 -11.70 -2.67
C THR A 63 -7.51 -10.36 -3.41
N PRO A 64 -8.66 -9.67 -3.32
CA PRO A 64 -8.88 -8.37 -3.94
C PRO A 64 -8.06 -7.28 -3.23
N ILE A 65 -6.73 -7.41 -3.19
CA ILE A 65 -5.79 -6.41 -2.66
C ILE A 65 -5.83 -5.12 -3.50
N ILE A 66 -6.55 -5.16 -4.64
CA ILE A 66 -6.65 -4.09 -5.64
C ILE A 66 -8.07 -3.87 -6.16
N LYS A 67 -9.11 -4.43 -5.52
CA LYS A 67 -10.48 -4.02 -5.85
C LYS A 67 -10.98 -3.08 -4.78
N THR A 68 -10.74 -1.80 -5.06
CA THR A 68 -11.61 -0.71 -4.62
C THR A 68 -13.05 -1.22 -4.61
N THR A 69 -13.75 -1.06 -3.49
CA THR A 69 -15.14 -1.49 -3.26
C THR A 69 -16.18 -0.76 -4.14
N ALA A 70 -15.79 -0.32 -5.34
CA ALA A 70 -16.68 0.25 -6.33
C ALA A 70 -16.20 -0.12 -7.74
N GLY A 71 -16.96 -0.99 -8.42
CA GLY A 71 -16.99 -1.12 -9.88
C GLY A 71 -15.67 -1.33 -10.62
N PHE A 72 -15.20 -2.58 -10.72
CA PHE A 72 -14.44 -3.01 -11.89
C PHE A 72 -15.27 -4.04 -12.65
N SER A 73 -16.17 -3.50 -13.47
CA SER A 73 -16.73 -4.18 -14.63
C SER A 73 -15.56 -4.83 -15.38
N LEU A 74 -15.66 -6.15 -15.57
CA LEU A 74 -15.01 -6.81 -16.69
C LEU A 74 -15.49 -6.11 -17.95
N ARG A 75 -14.72 -5.14 -18.46
CA ARG A 75 -14.77 -4.76 -19.86
C ARG A 75 -13.37 -4.92 -20.43
N ASN A 76 -13.10 -6.18 -20.73
CA ASN A 76 -12.34 -6.53 -21.91
C ASN A 76 -13.38 -6.76 -23.03
N LYS A 77 -13.74 -5.69 -23.74
CA LYS A 77 -14.16 -5.68 -25.16
C LYS A 77 -14.23 -4.24 -25.64
#